data_AF-A0A0Q5WBZ7-F1
#
_entry.id   AF-A0A0Q5WBZ7-F1
#
_cell.length_a   1.000
_cell.length_b   1.000
_cell.length_c   1.000
_cell.angle_alpha   90.00
_cell.angle_beta   90.00
_cell.angle_gamma   90.00
#
_symmetry.space_group_name_H-M   'P 1'
#
loop_
_entity.id
_entity.type
_entity.pdbx_description
1 polymer ?
#
loop_
_entity_poly.entity_id
_entity_poly.type
_entity_poly.pdbx_seq_one_letter_code
_entity_poly.pdbx_strand_id
1 'polypeptide(L)'
;MLPEPWTPERLRALGVRTDLVTACDAAYGAKRTKAYELFRRGELDFPAVRVGNRVVVPVASLCRFLGLELEPQTTHNSIGSTT
;
A
#
# COMPACT_ATOMS: atom_id res chain seq x y z
N MET A 1 5.38 -7.64 -19.33
CA MET A 1 4.23 -7.18 -18.54
C MET A 1 4.79 -6.56 -17.28
N LEU A 2 4.82 -5.22 -17.18
CA LEU A 2 5.20 -4.58 -15.92
C LEU A 2 4.10 -4.86 -14.88
N PRO A 3 4.46 -5.13 -13.61
CA PRO A 3 3.47 -5.29 -12.55
C PRO A 3 2.71 -3.96 -12.41
N GLU A 4 1.38 -4.02 -12.51
CA GLU A 4 0.50 -2.87 -12.35
C GLU A 4 0.81 -2.16 -11.02
N PRO A 5 1.13 -0.85 -11.01
CA PRO A 5 1.46 -0.15 -9.78
C PRO A 5 0.28 -0.22 -8.80
N TRP A 6 0.58 -0.37 -7.51
CA TRP A 6 -0.43 -0.35 -6.45
C TRP A 6 -0.97 1.09 -6.30
N THR A 7 -2.17 1.34 -6.83
CA THR A 7 -2.87 2.62 -6.69
C THR A 7 -3.66 2.70 -5.38
N PRO A 8 -3.88 3.92 -4.84
CA PRO A 8 -4.60 4.12 -3.59
C PRO A 8 -6.07 3.70 -3.68
N GLU A 9 -6.73 3.80 -4.84
CA GLU A 9 -8.09 3.29 -5.02
C GLU A 9 -8.12 1.76 -4.93
N ARG A 10 -7.12 1.08 -5.49
CA ARG A 10 -7.00 -0.39 -5.44
C ARG A 10 -6.76 -0.87 -4.02
N LEU A 11 -5.91 -0.15 -3.28
CA LEU A 11 -5.68 -0.39 -1.86
C LEU A 11 -6.97 -0.17 -1.04
N ARG A 12 -7.75 0.88 -1.34
CA ARG A 12 -9.06 1.10 -0.70
C ARG A 12 -10.09 0.04 -1.06
N ALA A 13 -10.07 -0.50 -2.28
CA ALA A 13 -10.98 -1.55 -2.71
C ALA A 13 -10.76 -2.88 -1.95
N LEU A 14 -9.55 -3.11 -1.41
CA LEU A 14 -9.29 -4.23 -0.48
C LEU A 14 -10.02 -4.05 0.86
N GLY A 15 -10.38 -2.81 1.22
CA GLY A 15 -11.09 -2.45 2.44
C GLY A 15 -10.22 -1.68 3.43
N VAL A 16 -10.64 -1.65 4.69
CA VAL A 16 -9.98 -0.86 5.75
C VAL A 16 -8.71 -1.52 6.29
N ARG A 17 -8.63 -2.85 6.15
CA ARG A 17 -7.59 -3.72 6.71
C ARG A 17 -7.12 -4.70 5.64
N THR A 18 -5.81 -4.78 5.45
CA THR A 18 -5.19 -5.76 4.55
C THR A 18 -4.32 -6.74 5.35
N ASP A 19 -3.94 -7.85 4.74
CA ASP A 19 -3.01 -8.79 5.36
C ASP A 19 -1.54 -8.40 5.12
N LEU A 20 -0.66 -8.94 5.97
CA LEU A 20 0.78 -8.69 5.91
C LEU A 20 1.38 -9.00 4.53
N VAL A 21 0.86 -10.02 3.84
CA VAL A 21 1.41 -10.46 2.56
C VAL A 21 1.11 -9.41 1.50
N THR A 22 -0.15 -8.98 1.40
CA THR A 22 -0.55 -7.92 0.47
C THR A 22 0.12 -6.59 0.81
N ALA A 23 0.29 -6.26 2.09
CA ALA A 23 1.00 -5.05 2.49
C ALA A 23 2.49 -5.08 2.07
N CYS A 24 3.18 -6.20 2.28
CA CYS A 24 4.57 -6.35 1.85
C CYS A 24 4.74 -6.42 0.33
N ASP A 25 3.79 -7.02 -0.37
CA ASP A 25 3.76 -7.01 -1.84
C ASP A 25 3.61 -5.57 -2.35
N ALA A 26 2.73 -4.77 -1.74
CA ALA A 26 2.54 -3.37 -2.11
C ALA A 26 3.72 -2.47 -1.72
N ALA A 27 4.24 -2.61 -0.50
CA ALA A 27 5.30 -1.76 0.03
C ALA A 27 6.70 -2.10 -0.50
N TYR A 28 7.01 -3.39 -0.63
CA TYR A 28 8.35 -3.89 -0.93
C TYR A 28 8.41 -4.76 -2.20
N GLY A 29 7.28 -5.09 -2.84
CA GLY A 29 7.24 -6.11 -3.90
C GLY A 29 7.50 -7.52 -3.38
N ALA A 30 7.37 -7.73 -2.07
CA ALA A 30 7.80 -8.93 -1.38
C ALA A 30 6.64 -9.93 -1.20
N LYS A 31 6.84 -11.18 -1.68
CA LYS A 31 5.86 -12.27 -1.53
C LYS A 31 5.82 -12.83 -0.11
N ARG A 32 4.88 -13.76 0.14
CA ARG A 32 4.57 -14.42 1.44
C ARG A 32 5.79 -14.71 2.33
N THR A 33 6.79 -15.43 1.81
CA THR A 33 7.96 -15.85 2.62
C THR A 33 8.78 -14.66 3.09
N LYS A 34 9.12 -13.75 2.17
CA LYS A 34 9.89 -12.54 2.46
C LYS A 34 9.11 -11.59 3.37
N ALA A 35 7.80 -11.50 3.20
CA ALA A 35 6.91 -10.73 4.06
C ALA A 35 6.94 -11.22 5.52
N TYR A 36 6.88 -12.53 5.75
CA TYR A 36 6.97 -13.10 7.10
C TYR A 36 8.38 -12.96 7.70
N GLU A 37 9.44 -13.05 6.90
CA GLU A 37 10.80 -12.79 7.37
C GLU A 37 10.97 -11.36 7.86
N LEU A 38 10.52 -10.37 7.09
CA LEU A 38 10.56 -8.95 7.45
C LEU A 38 9.74 -8.68 8.72
N PHE A 39 8.53 -9.24 8.80
CA PHE A 39 7.70 -9.13 10.01
C PHE A 39 8.36 -9.77 11.23
N ARG A 40 8.98 -10.95 11.08
CA ARG A 40 9.71 -11.61 12.18
C ARG A 40 10.96 -10.83 12.60
N ARG A 41 11.61 -10.13 11.67
CA ARG A 41 12.76 -9.27 11.93
C ARG A 41 12.38 -7.90 12.49
N GLY A 42 11.13 -7.48 12.31
CA GLY A 42 10.68 -6.13 12.68
C GLY A 42 11.20 -5.04 11.75
N GLU A 43 11.60 -5.39 10.52
CA GLU A 43 12.11 -4.46 9.50
C GLU A 43 10.97 -3.85 8.65
N LEU A 44 9.76 -3.80 9.19
CA LEU A 44 8.63 -3.19 8.50
C LEU A 44 8.57 -1.71 8.86
N ASP A 45 8.63 -0.86 7.83
CA ASP A 45 8.48 0.59 7.97
C ASP A 45 7.02 1.04 8.14
N PHE A 46 6.06 0.10 8.10
CA PHE A 46 4.65 0.37 8.32
C PHE A 46 4.11 -0.36 9.56
N PRO A 47 3.09 0.20 10.24
CA PRO A 47 2.51 -0.40 11.42
C PRO A 47 1.70 -1.65 11.05
N ALA A 48 2.23 -2.82 11.42
CA ALA A 48 1.52 -4.09 11.35
C ALA A 48 0.94 -4.45 12.73
N VAL A 49 -0.38 -4.59 12.81
CA VAL A 49 -1.08 -4.89 14.06
C VAL A 49 -1.47 -6.36 14.08
N ARG A 50 -1.05 -7.08 15.13
CA ARG A 50 -1.49 -8.46 15.32
C ARG A 50 -2.83 -8.49 16.06
N VAL A 51 -3.87 -8.91 15.36
CA VAL A 51 -5.22 -9.09 15.92
C VAL A 51 -5.47 -10.59 16.08
N GLY A 52 -5.31 -11.06 17.31
CA GLY A 52 -5.39 -12.49 17.65
C GLY A 52 -4.29 -13.28 16.93
N ASN A 53 -4.68 -14.23 16.08
CA ASN A 53 -3.73 -15.02 15.29
C ASN A 53 -3.47 -14.46 13.87
N ARG A 54 -4.07 -13.33 13.51
CA ARG A 54 -3.89 -12.71 12.18
C ARG A 54 -3.12 -11.41 12.30
N VAL A 55 -2.19 -11.19 11.37
CA VAL A 55 -1.50 -9.91 11.22
C VAL A 55 -2.28 -9.09 10.20
N VAL A 56 -2.75 -7.93 10.64
CA VAL A 56 -3.49 -6.98 9.80
C VAL A 56 -2.73 -5.66 9.72
N VAL A 57 -2.72 -5.08 8.53
CA VAL A 57 -2.09 -3.80 8.25
C VAL A 57 -3.20 -2.82 7.88
N PRO A 58 -3.30 -1.66 8.55
CA PRO A 58 -4.25 -0.62 8.17
C PRO A 58 -3.88 -0.07 6.79
N VAL A 59 -4.84 -0.05 5.86
CA VAL A 59 -4.61 0.48 4.51
C VAL A 59 -4.22 1.96 4.54
N ALA A 60 -4.79 2.73 5.48
CA ALA A 60 -4.44 4.14 5.66
C ALA A 60 -2.95 4.34 5.94
N SER A 61 -2.36 3.51 6.80
CA SER A 61 -0.94 3.57 7.13
C SER A 61 -0.06 3.13 5.96
N LEU A 62 -0.52 2.13 5.20
CA LEU A 62 0.18 1.64 4.01
C LEU A 62 0.21 2.71 2.91
N CYS A 63 -0.91 3.37 2.58
CA CYS A 63 -0.92 4.48 1.62
C CYS A 63 0.03 5.60 2.04
N ARG A 64 0.04 5.94 3.33
CA ARG A 64 0.95 6.95 3.87
C ARG A 64 2.42 6.54 3.73
N PHE A 65 2.73 5.25 3.94
CA PHE A 65 4.09 4.71 3.77
C PHE A 65 4.55 4.75 2.32
N LEU A 66 3.70 4.36 1.37
CA LEU A 66 4.06 4.38 -0.05
C LEU A 66 4.29 5.80 -0.61
N GLY A 67 4.06 6.86 0.19
CA GLY A 67 4.09 8.22 -0.32
C GLY A 67 3.03 8.45 -1.40
N LEU A 68 2.02 7.56 -1.46
CA LEU A 68 0.76 7.83 -2.11
C LEU A 68 0.05 8.82 -1.21
N GLU A 69 0.57 10.05 -1.20
CA GLU A 69 -0.21 11.20 -0.81
C GLU A 69 -1.50 11.05 -1.59
N LEU A 70 -2.61 11.02 -0.87
CA LEU A 70 -3.92 11.06 -1.46
C LEU A 70 -4.03 12.46 -2.07
N GLU A 71 -3.32 12.69 -3.19
CA GLU A 71 -3.25 13.98 -3.88
C GLU A 71 -4.71 14.38 -4.04
N PRO A 72 -5.15 15.43 -3.33
CA PRO A 72 -6.55 15.78 -3.27
C PRO A 72 -6.93 16.37 -4.61
N GLN A 73 -7.11 15.52 -5.62
CA GLN A 73 -7.70 15.86 -6.91
C GLN A 73 -7.16 17.23 -7.39
N THR A 74 -5.84 17.45 -7.38
CA THR A 74 -5.28 18.69 -7.90
C THR A 74 -5.44 18.61 -9.41
N THR A 75 -6.66 18.95 -9.85
CA THR A 75 -6.99 19.65 -11.08
C THR A 75 -5.89 19.55 -12.13
N HIS A 76 -5.71 18.39 -12.76
CA HIS A 76 -5.15 18.37 -14.10
C HIS A 76 -6.27 18.78 -15.06
N ASN A 77 -6.64 20.04 -14.93
CA ASN A 77 -7.47 20.76 -15.86
C ASN A 77 -6.62 21.00 -17.10
N SER A 78 -6.67 20.08 -18.05
CA SER A 78 -6.20 20.30 -19.41
C SER A 78 -7.15 21.30 -20.08
N ILE A 79 -7.03 22.60 -19.75
CA ILE A 79 -7.66 23.69 -20.50
C ILE A 79 -6.57 24.49 -21.21
N GLY A 80 -6.70 24.53 -22.53
CA GLY A 80 -5.94 25.38 -23.44
C GLY A 80 -4.52 24.84 -23.67
N SER A 81 -4.01 24.71 -24.88
CA SER A 81 -3.87 25.71 -25.95
C SER A 81 -2.65 25.20 -26.76
N THR A 82 -2.44 25.34 -28.06
CA THR A 82 -2.99 26.18 -29.13
C THR A 82 -2.22 25.79 -30.40
N THR A 83 -2.93 25.83 -31.54
CA THR A 83 -2.42 25.92 -32.94
C THR A 83 -1.77 24.71 -33.59
#